data_AF-A0A1V5VLU8-F1
#
_entry.id   AF-A0A1V5VLU8-F1
#
_cell.length_a   1.000
_cell.length_b   1.000
_cell.length_c   1.000
_cell.angle_alpha   90.00
_cell.angle_beta   90.00
_cell.angle_gamma   90.00
#
_symmetry.space_group_name_H-M   'P 1'
#
loop_
_entity.id
_entity.type
_entity.pdbx_description
1 polymer ?
#
loop_
_entity_poly.entity_id
_entity_poly.type
_entity_poly.pdbx_seq_one_letter_code
_entity_poly.pdbx_strand_id
1 'polypeptide(L)'
;MLRSEDFFELKDNPFIALFDKTEYVWDALKNIKSYLKSHIQPNVSEIRRGDCFIRKTVVLVDGKILDSGFEIDSSGKKVTVKVDGSVLSGASIIFAGAFLMDNEISIGKGTIIEPGALIKGPTIICDNTEVRQGAYCRGDVLIGNNCVVGHTTELKASVMLGGSKAGHFAYIGDSILGKVNLGAGTKLANLKIVESQISLNINNKKYDTGLRKFGAILADGVETGCNSVTTPGTLLSKNVLLYPNATARGYYAPKKIVKVIQEQALSERR
;
A
#
# COMPACT_ATOMS: atom_id res chain seq x y z
N MET A 1 -2.17 15.17 -20.51
CA MET A 1 -2.53 13.78 -20.19
C MET A 1 -1.53 13.26 -19.18
N LEU A 2 -1.77 13.59 -17.90
CA LEU A 2 -1.09 13.06 -16.71
C LEU A 2 -2.08 13.07 -15.53
N ARG A 3 -3.38 12.93 -15.81
CA ARG A 3 -4.45 12.95 -14.80
C ARG A 3 -4.64 11.56 -14.22
N SER A 4 -5.36 11.45 -13.11
CA SER A 4 -5.69 10.17 -12.46
C SER A 4 -6.22 9.09 -13.41
N GLU A 5 -7.12 9.44 -14.32
CA GLU A 5 -7.78 8.48 -15.21
C GLU A 5 -6.82 7.87 -16.25
N ASP A 6 -5.72 8.58 -16.54
CA ASP A 6 -4.66 8.09 -17.43
C ASP A 6 -3.89 6.91 -16.78
N PHE A 7 -3.88 6.83 -15.44
CA PHE A 7 -3.15 5.82 -14.67
C PHE A 7 -4.06 4.77 -14.03
N PHE A 8 -5.28 5.14 -13.64
CA PHE A 8 -6.13 4.33 -12.76
C PHE A 8 -7.56 4.17 -13.27
N GLU A 9 -8.14 3.00 -13.01
CA GLU A 9 -9.56 2.71 -13.07
C GLU A 9 -10.17 3.01 -11.70
N LEU A 10 -10.72 4.22 -11.55
CA LEU A 10 -11.22 4.72 -10.26
C LEU A 10 -12.70 4.50 -10.02
N LYS A 11 -13.43 3.95 -10.99
CA LYS A 11 -14.86 3.66 -10.82
C LYS A 11 -15.03 2.72 -9.61
N ASP A 12 -15.92 3.10 -8.70
CA ASP A 12 -16.21 2.37 -7.46
C ASP A 12 -15.02 2.26 -6.48
N ASN A 13 -13.94 3.01 -6.70
CA ASN A 13 -12.80 3.04 -5.79
C ASN A 13 -13.14 3.82 -4.49
N PRO A 14 -12.87 3.29 -3.29
CA PRO A 14 -13.20 3.96 -2.04
C PRO A 14 -12.50 5.32 -1.87
N PHE A 15 -11.38 5.53 -2.55
CA PHE A 15 -10.55 6.74 -2.45
C PHE A 15 -10.71 7.69 -3.65
N ILE A 16 -11.75 7.54 -4.47
CA ILE A 16 -11.93 8.37 -5.68
C ILE A 16 -11.89 9.87 -5.36
N ALA A 17 -12.50 10.30 -4.25
CA ALA A 17 -12.53 11.70 -3.83
C ALA A 17 -11.15 12.28 -3.43
N LEU A 18 -10.10 11.44 -3.29
CA LEU A 18 -8.72 11.90 -3.10
C LEU A 18 -8.22 12.69 -4.33
N PHE A 19 -8.74 12.36 -5.51
CA PHE A 19 -8.36 12.97 -6.79
C PHE A 19 -9.21 14.19 -7.16
N ASP A 20 -10.17 14.58 -6.31
CA ASP A 20 -10.96 15.78 -6.54
C ASP A 20 -10.08 17.02 -6.61
N LYS A 21 -10.35 17.87 -7.61
CA LYS A 21 -9.62 19.14 -7.85
C LYS A 21 -8.10 18.95 -8.06
N THR A 22 -7.68 17.79 -8.55
CA THR A 22 -6.28 17.55 -8.96
C THR A 22 -6.08 17.91 -10.44
N GLU A 23 -4.95 18.54 -10.77
CA GLU A 23 -4.55 18.78 -12.17
C GLU A 23 -3.73 17.59 -12.70
N TYR A 24 -2.82 17.10 -11.85
CA TYR A 24 -1.96 15.97 -12.12
C TYR A 24 -2.20 14.86 -11.10
N VAL A 25 -1.97 13.62 -11.51
CA VAL A 25 -2.16 12.42 -10.67
C VAL A 25 -1.41 12.50 -9.33
N TRP A 26 -0.25 13.15 -9.27
CA TRP A 26 0.55 13.28 -8.04
C TRP A 26 0.04 14.36 -7.10
N ASP A 27 -0.85 15.25 -7.53
CA ASP A 27 -1.44 16.26 -6.63
C ASP A 27 -2.28 15.60 -5.53
N ALA A 28 -2.83 14.41 -5.79
CA ALA A 28 -3.52 13.59 -4.79
C ALA A 28 -2.66 13.27 -3.56
N LEU A 29 -1.32 13.23 -3.68
CA LEU A 29 -0.41 13.06 -2.53
C LEU A 29 -0.54 14.20 -1.51
N LYS A 30 -0.83 15.42 -1.98
CA LYS A 30 -1.02 16.61 -1.13
C LYS A 30 -2.34 16.50 -0.33
N ASN A 31 -3.30 15.77 -0.87
CA ASN A 31 -4.65 15.64 -0.33
C ASN A 31 -4.77 14.53 0.74
N ILE A 32 -3.79 13.63 0.89
CA ILE A 32 -3.87 12.46 1.78
C ILE A 32 -4.29 12.86 3.20
N LYS A 33 -3.63 13.87 3.78
CA LYS A 33 -3.90 14.29 5.16
C LYS A 33 -5.31 14.85 5.34
N SER A 34 -5.73 15.74 4.45
CA SER A 34 -7.09 16.31 4.49
C SER A 34 -8.15 15.24 4.23
N TYR A 35 -7.87 14.31 3.31
CA TYR A 35 -8.76 13.18 3.01
C TYR A 35 -8.96 12.29 4.24
N LEU A 36 -7.86 11.88 4.89
CA LEU A 36 -7.91 11.08 6.12
C LEU A 36 -8.72 11.77 7.21
N LYS A 37 -8.47 13.06 7.44
CA LYS A 37 -9.19 13.85 8.46
C LYS A 37 -10.71 13.86 8.24
N SER A 38 -11.19 13.84 6.99
CA SER A 38 -12.63 13.91 6.69
C SER A 38 -13.30 12.56 6.46
N HIS A 39 -12.54 11.49 6.19
CA HIS A 39 -13.12 10.19 5.79
C HIS A 39 -12.81 9.05 6.76
N ILE A 40 -11.86 9.21 7.67
CA ILE A 40 -11.53 8.14 8.62
C ILE A 40 -12.71 7.89 9.57
N GLN A 41 -13.05 6.62 9.74
CA GLN A 41 -14.02 6.15 10.73
C GLN A 41 -13.30 5.20 11.70
N PRO A 42 -12.63 5.75 12.72
CA PRO A 42 -11.89 4.96 13.71
C PRO A 42 -12.74 3.86 14.35
N ASN A 43 -12.23 2.63 14.39
CA ASN A 43 -12.94 1.49 14.97
C ASN A 43 -12.05 0.57 15.83
N VAL A 44 -10.88 1.05 16.24
CA VAL A 44 -9.91 0.26 17.02
C VAL A 44 -9.80 0.70 18.49
N SER A 45 -10.44 1.79 18.92
CA SER A 45 -10.27 2.34 20.27
C SER A 45 -10.60 1.32 21.37
N GLU A 46 -11.70 0.58 21.21
CA GLU A 46 -12.12 -0.48 22.14
C GLU A 46 -11.28 -1.76 22.06
N ILE A 47 -10.66 -2.02 20.90
CA ILE A 47 -9.69 -3.11 20.71
C ILE A 47 -8.40 -2.78 21.46
N ARG A 48 -7.94 -1.52 21.36
CA ARG A 48 -6.72 -1.01 21.99
C ARG A 48 -6.84 -0.91 23.51
N ARG A 49 -7.99 -0.45 24.02
CA ARG A 49 -8.20 -0.16 25.46
C ARG A 49 -7.08 0.70 26.07
N GLY A 50 -6.55 1.64 25.29
CA GLY A 50 -5.45 2.53 25.68
C GLY A 50 -4.04 1.94 25.54
N ASP A 51 -3.89 0.65 25.18
CA ASP A 51 -2.61 0.00 24.88
C ASP A 51 -2.36 -0.01 23.36
N CYS A 52 -1.09 -0.10 22.94
CA CYS A 52 -0.75 -0.32 21.53
C CYS A 52 -0.65 -1.81 21.19
N PHE A 53 -0.35 -2.66 22.16
CA PHE A 53 -0.12 -4.09 21.95
C PHE A 53 -1.40 -4.90 22.09
N ILE A 54 -1.78 -5.63 21.04
CA ILE A 54 -2.98 -6.47 21.05
C ILE A 54 -2.68 -7.79 21.74
N ARG A 55 -3.18 -7.96 22.98
CA ARG A 55 -2.87 -9.10 23.85
C ARG A 55 -3.63 -10.38 23.52
N LYS A 56 -4.82 -10.25 22.94
CA LYS A 56 -5.70 -11.36 22.60
C LYS A 56 -6.20 -11.16 21.18
N THR A 57 -6.28 -12.24 20.41
CA THR A 57 -6.89 -12.19 19.08
C THR A 57 -8.35 -11.78 19.24
N VAL A 58 -8.77 -10.81 18.43
CA VAL A 58 -10.16 -10.34 18.38
C VAL A 58 -10.70 -10.43 16.96
N VAL A 59 -12.01 -10.60 16.89
CA VAL A 59 -12.77 -10.53 15.64
C VAL A 59 -13.60 -9.25 15.66
N LEU A 60 -13.47 -8.45 14.60
CA LEU A 60 -14.29 -7.27 14.37
C LEU A 60 -15.30 -7.56 13.26
N VAL A 61 -16.59 -7.43 13.55
CA VAL A 61 -17.67 -7.70 12.59
C VAL A 61 -18.84 -6.76 12.85
N ASP A 62 -19.27 -6.01 11.83
CA ASP A 62 -20.40 -5.07 11.90
C ASP A 62 -20.39 -4.17 13.16
N GLY A 63 -19.20 -3.66 13.50
CA GLY A 63 -18.97 -2.79 14.67
C GLY A 63 -18.90 -3.51 16.02
N LYS A 64 -19.14 -4.82 16.07
CA LYS A 64 -19.00 -5.66 17.27
C LYS A 64 -17.60 -6.25 17.36
N ILE A 65 -17.08 -6.31 18.58
CA ILE A 65 -15.80 -6.94 18.90
C ILE A 65 -16.07 -8.23 19.66
N LEU A 66 -15.64 -9.36 19.09
CA LEU A 66 -15.63 -10.66 19.76
C LEU A 66 -14.21 -10.96 20.21
N ASP A 67 -14.03 -11.21 21.50
CA ASP A 67 -12.74 -11.61 22.05
C ASP A 67 -12.69 -13.11 22.42
N SER A 68 -13.80 -13.84 22.25
CA SER A 68 -13.97 -15.25 22.56
C SER A 68 -15.20 -15.82 21.83
N GLY A 69 -15.42 -17.13 21.91
CA GLY A 69 -16.58 -17.79 21.31
C GLY A 69 -16.51 -17.90 19.78
N PHE A 70 -15.31 -17.81 19.19
CA PHE A 70 -15.10 -17.98 17.76
C PHE A 70 -13.96 -18.97 17.48
N GLU A 71 -14.00 -19.57 16.30
CA GLU A 71 -12.94 -20.42 15.74
C GLU A 71 -12.38 -19.77 14.48
N ILE A 72 -11.07 -19.81 14.30
CA ILE A 72 -10.41 -19.36 13.07
C ILE A 72 -10.02 -20.60 12.28
N ASP A 73 -10.59 -20.76 11.09
CA ASP A 73 -10.26 -21.84 10.16
C ASP A 73 -9.33 -21.29 9.07
N SER A 74 -8.07 -21.72 9.13
CA SER A 74 -7.01 -21.39 8.16
C SER A 74 -6.62 -22.58 7.29
N SER A 75 -7.41 -23.66 7.27
CA SER A 75 -7.10 -24.86 6.47
C SER A 75 -7.33 -24.65 4.97
N GLY A 76 -8.19 -23.69 4.61
CA GLY A 76 -8.52 -23.34 3.24
C GLY A 76 -7.63 -22.23 2.65
N LYS A 77 -7.90 -21.88 1.38
CA LYS A 77 -7.23 -20.76 0.69
C LYS A 77 -7.53 -19.38 1.30
N LYS A 78 -8.66 -19.24 1.99
CA LYS A 78 -9.06 -18.02 2.71
C LYS A 78 -9.27 -18.38 4.16
N VAL A 79 -8.75 -17.56 5.06
CA VAL A 79 -9.02 -17.67 6.49
C VAL A 79 -10.48 -17.27 6.72
N THR A 80 -11.20 -18.05 7.52
CA THR A 80 -12.59 -17.78 7.89
C THR A 80 -12.77 -17.81 9.40
N VAL A 81 -13.76 -17.07 9.90
CA VAL A 81 -14.19 -17.11 11.29
C VAL A 81 -15.48 -17.89 11.38
N LYS A 82 -15.62 -18.78 12.36
CA LYS A 82 -16.85 -19.50 12.68
C LYS A 82 -17.31 -19.19 14.10
N VAL A 83 -18.62 -19.08 14.29
CA VAL A 83 -19.29 -18.99 15.59
C VAL A 83 -20.40 -20.04 15.57
N ASP A 84 -20.44 -20.92 16.58
CA ASP A 84 -21.39 -22.03 16.67
C ASP A 84 -21.46 -22.87 15.38
N GLY A 85 -20.30 -23.14 14.77
CA GLY A 85 -20.16 -23.90 13.52
C GLY A 85 -20.52 -23.14 12.24
N SER A 86 -21.04 -21.92 12.33
CA SER A 86 -21.47 -21.11 11.17
C SER A 86 -20.42 -20.06 10.80
N VAL A 87 -20.15 -19.89 9.50
CA VAL A 87 -19.19 -18.89 9.01
C VAL A 87 -19.72 -17.47 9.22
N LEU A 88 -18.92 -16.65 9.88
CA LEU A 88 -19.19 -15.25 10.14
C LEU A 88 -18.67 -14.38 8.98
N SER A 89 -19.54 -14.09 8.02
CA SER A 89 -19.19 -13.31 6.83
C SER A 89 -18.74 -11.89 7.18
N GLY A 90 -17.70 -11.40 6.50
CA GLY A 90 -17.17 -10.04 6.71
C GLY A 90 -16.39 -9.86 8.02
N ALA A 91 -16.16 -10.91 8.78
CA ALA A 91 -15.35 -10.89 9.99
C ALA A 91 -13.89 -10.53 9.69
N SER A 92 -13.40 -9.46 10.31
CA SER A 92 -11.99 -9.07 10.31
C SER A 92 -11.29 -9.66 11.52
N ILE A 93 -10.06 -10.12 11.34
CA ILE A 93 -9.26 -10.76 12.39
C ILE A 93 -8.09 -9.85 12.72
N ILE A 94 -7.98 -9.46 13.98
CA ILE A 94 -6.80 -8.79 14.50
C ILE A 94 -6.13 -9.77 15.46
N PHE A 95 -5.03 -10.38 15.01
CA PHE A 95 -4.33 -11.37 15.80
C PHE A 95 -3.62 -10.76 17.01
N ALA A 96 -3.53 -11.55 18.09
CA ALA A 96 -2.64 -11.25 19.20
C ALA A 96 -1.21 -11.03 18.69
N GLY A 97 -0.53 -10.01 19.23
CA GLY A 97 0.81 -9.62 18.82
C GLY A 97 0.87 -8.51 17.78
N ALA A 98 -0.26 -8.07 17.21
CA ALA A 98 -0.31 -6.87 16.38
C ALA A 98 -0.11 -5.59 17.24
N PHE A 99 0.37 -4.52 16.61
CA PHE A 99 0.56 -3.21 17.24
C PHE A 99 -0.31 -2.15 16.55
N LEU A 100 -1.30 -1.64 17.27
CA LEU A 100 -2.15 -0.52 16.84
C LEU A 100 -1.75 0.72 17.63
N MET A 101 -0.95 1.59 17.01
CA MET A 101 -0.26 2.69 17.71
C MET A 101 -1.12 3.93 17.94
N ASP A 102 -2.29 4.01 17.32
CA ASP A 102 -3.17 5.18 17.36
C ASP A 102 -4.65 4.76 17.33
N ASN A 103 -5.55 5.62 17.82
CA ASN A 103 -6.98 5.42 17.68
C ASN A 103 -7.46 5.77 16.28
N GLU A 104 -6.76 6.64 15.56
CA GLU A 104 -7.04 7.02 14.16
C GLU A 104 -6.67 5.90 13.18
N ILE A 105 -7.22 4.71 13.39
CA ILE A 105 -7.08 3.55 12.52
C ILE A 105 -8.48 3.00 12.23
N SER A 106 -8.77 2.81 10.95
CA SER A 106 -10.01 2.19 10.46
C SER A 106 -9.68 0.86 9.79
N ILE A 107 -10.34 -0.21 10.21
CA ILE A 107 -10.20 -1.56 9.67
C ILE A 107 -11.52 -1.98 9.00
N GLY A 108 -11.49 -2.24 7.70
CA GLY A 108 -12.61 -2.70 6.88
C GLY A 108 -12.91 -4.18 7.07
N LYS A 109 -14.01 -4.66 6.48
CA LYS A 109 -14.56 -6.02 6.63
C LYS A 109 -13.67 -7.09 6.00
N GLY A 110 -13.61 -8.27 6.59
CA GLY A 110 -12.79 -9.39 6.07
C GLY A 110 -11.28 -9.12 6.04
N THR A 111 -10.82 -8.12 6.78
CA THR A 111 -9.40 -7.71 6.83
C THR A 111 -8.67 -8.54 7.88
N ILE A 112 -7.43 -8.93 7.58
CA ILE A 112 -6.59 -9.70 8.48
C ILE A 112 -5.36 -8.87 8.84
N ILE A 113 -5.16 -8.68 10.14
CA ILE A 113 -3.95 -8.08 10.71
C ILE A 113 -3.19 -9.15 11.47
N GLU A 114 -2.05 -9.58 10.92
CA GLU A 114 -1.20 -10.64 11.48
C GLU A 114 -0.37 -10.17 12.68
N PRO A 115 0.14 -11.11 13.51
CA PRO A 115 1.05 -10.78 14.60
C PRO A 115 2.28 -9.99 14.13
N GLY A 116 2.71 -9.01 14.91
CA GLY A 116 3.89 -8.19 14.62
C GLY A 116 3.70 -7.13 13.53
N ALA A 117 2.53 -7.06 12.88
CA ALA A 117 2.19 -5.88 12.07
C ALA A 117 2.11 -4.64 12.98
N LEU A 118 2.75 -3.55 12.57
CA LEU A 118 2.76 -2.28 13.30
C LEU A 118 2.08 -1.21 12.47
N ILE A 119 0.96 -0.69 12.97
CA ILE A 119 0.11 0.27 12.26
C ILE A 119 0.05 1.55 13.08
N LYS A 120 0.50 2.65 12.50
CA LYS A 120 0.36 4.00 13.05
C LYS A 120 -0.79 4.75 12.36
N GLY A 121 -1.57 5.48 13.14
CA GLY A 121 -2.56 6.42 12.61
C GLY A 121 -1.93 7.72 12.09
N PRO A 122 -2.66 8.50 11.29
CA PRO A 122 -3.95 8.14 10.70
C PRO A 122 -3.77 7.09 9.57
N THR A 123 -4.55 5.99 9.61
CA THR A 123 -4.51 4.94 8.57
C THR A 123 -5.91 4.37 8.30
N ILE A 124 -6.29 4.27 7.02
CA ILE A 124 -7.49 3.54 6.60
C ILE A 124 -7.07 2.26 5.88
N ILE A 125 -7.64 1.13 6.31
CA ILE A 125 -7.47 -0.18 5.70
C ILE A 125 -8.86 -0.66 5.30
N CYS A 126 -9.11 -0.81 4.00
CA CYS A 126 -10.39 -1.22 3.46
C CYS A 126 -10.49 -2.75 3.34
N ASP A 127 -11.62 -3.20 2.83
CA ASP A 127 -12.10 -4.57 2.97
C ASP A 127 -11.22 -5.62 2.29
N ASN A 128 -11.23 -6.84 2.84
CA ASN A 128 -10.55 -8.02 2.32
C ASN A 128 -9.04 -7.81 2.13
N THR A 129 -8.43 -6.96 2.96
CA THR A 129 -7.00 -6.65 2.91
C THR A 129 -6.23 -7.49 3.92
N GLU A 130 -5.00 -7.85 3.58
CA GLU A 130 -4.08 -8.53 4.48
C GLU A 130 -2.92 -7.59 4.84
N VAL A 131 -2.69 -7.41 6.14
CA VAL A 131 -1.51 -6.76 6.69
C VAL A 131 -0.72 -7.81 7.46
N ARG A 132 0.36 -8.27 6.86
CA ARG A 132 1.08 -9.47 7.27
C ARG A 132 2.15 -9.18 8.31
N GLN A 133 2.72 -10.25 8.86
CA GLN A 133 3.72 -10.20 9.91
C GLN A 133 4.90 -9.28 9.56
N GLY A 134 5.18 -8.32 10.43
CA GLY A 134 6.28 -7.36 10.28
C GLY A 134 6.01 -6.21 9.30
N ALA A 135 4.82 -6.13 8.69
CA ALA A 135 4.40 -4.95 7.95
C ALA A 135 4.44 -3.69 8.85
N TYR A 136 4.86 -2.56 8.27
CA TYR A 136 4.94 -1.29 8.98
C TYR A 136 4.21 -0.17 8.24
N CYS A 137 3.03 0.23 8.75
CA CYS A 137 2.30 1.39 8.26
C CYS A 137 2.62 2.61 9.13
N ARG A 138 3.24 3.63 8.55
CA ARG A 138 3.83 4.78 9.27
C ARG A 138 2.89 5.97 9.48
N GLY A 139 1.60 5.81 9.21
CA GLY A 139 0.61 6.88 9.21
C GLY A 139 0.59 7.64 7.88
N ASP A 140 -0.49 8.41 7.70
CA ASP A 140 -0.87 9.00 6.42
C ASP A 140 -1.03 7.92 5.32
N VAL A 141 -1.60 6.76 5.65
CA VAL A 141 -1.69 5.61 4.74
C VAL A 141 -3.16 5.28 4.41
N LEU A 142 -3.41 5.03 3.13
CA LEU A 142 -4.70 4.58 2.59
C LEU A 142 -4.50 3.24 1.87
N ILE A 143 -5.10 2.17 2.38
CA ILE A 143 -5.01 0.82 1.80
C ILE A 143 -6.40 0.39 1.35
N GLY A 144 -6.59 0.26 0.05
CA GLY A 144 -7.87 -0.04 -0.58
C GLY A 144 -8.20 -1.52 -0.53
N ASN A 145 -9.36 -1.88 -1.09
CA ASN A 145 -9.87 -3.25 -1.01
C ASN A 145 -8.92 -4.28 -1.63
N ASN A 146 -8.88 -5.50 -1.08
CA ASN A 146 -8.14 -6.65 -1.64
C ASN A 146 -6.63 -6.41 -1.78
N CYS A 147 -6.04 -5.57 -0.93
CA CYS A 147 -4.61 -5.32 -0.93
C CYS A 147 -3.85 -6.34 -0.09
N VAL A 148 -2.55 -6.47 -0.35
CA VAL A 148 -1.61 -7.21 0.50
C VAL A 148 -0.45 -6.31 0.87
N VAL A 149 -0.38 -5.93 2.15
CA VAL A 149 0.84 -5.37 2.75
C VAL A 149 1.56 -6.51 3.43
N GLY A 150 2.59 -7.01 2.75
CA GLY A 150 3.22 -8.25 3.13
C GLY A 150 4.35 -8.12 4.14
N HIS A 151 5.10 -9.22 4.28
CA HIS A 151 6.16 -9.32 5.29
C HIS A 151 7.21 -8.23 5.11
N THR A 152 7.49 -7.51 6.21
CA THR A 152 8.47 -6.40 6.26
C THR A 152 8.29 -5.36 5.15
N THR A 153 7.07 -5.22 4.64
CA THR A 153 6.71 -4.12 3.74
C THR A 153 6.39 -2.88 4.56
N GLU A 154 7.02 -1.76 4.20
CA GLU A 154 6.82 -0.47 4.83
C GLU A 154 6.04 0.49 3.93
N LEU A 155 5.00 1.12 4.49
CA LEU A 155 4.23 2.19 3.86
C LEU A 155 4.30 3.47 4.65
N LYS A 156 4.38 4.60 3.95
CA LYS A 156 4.35 5.92 4.55
C LYS A 156 3.79 6.96 3.57
N ALA A 157 2.79 7.74 3.99
CA ALA A 157 2.23 8.82 3.16
C ALA A 157 1.81 8.33 1.76
N SER A 158 1.24 7.11 1.69
CA SER A 158 1.05 6.38 0.43
C SER A 158 -0.35 5.80 0.32
N VAL A 159 -0.75 5.55 -0.92
CA VAL A 159 -2.07 5.04 -1.29
C VAL A 159 -1.93 3.78 -2.12
N MET A 160 -2.54 2.68 -1.66
CA MET A 160 -2.81 1.49 -2.47
C MET A 160 -4.29 1.54 -2.83
N LEU A 161 -4.65 1.81 -4.08
CA LEU A 161 -6.04 2.06 -4.48
C LEU A 161 -6.92 0.81 -4.39
N GLY A 162 -6.35 -0.38 -4.57
CA GLY A 162 -7.08 -1.64 -4.47
C GLY A 162 -6.44 -2.74 -5.30
N GLY A 163 -6.49 -3.98 -4.80
CA GLY A 163 -5.91 -5.15 -5.48
C GLY A 163 -4.38 -5.13 -5.57
N SER A 164 -3.71 -4.16 -4.94
CA SER A 164 -2.26 -3.99 -4.97
C SER A 164 -1.58 -5.00 -4.06
N LYS A 165 -0.49 -5.62 -4.53
CA LYS A 165 0.27 -6.63 -3.78
C LYS A 165 1.70 -6.15 -3.57
N ALA A 166 2.05 -5.89 -2.32
CA ALA A 166 3.40 -5.59 -1.86
C ALA A 166 3.84 -6.66 -0.87
N GLY A 167 4.02 -7.89 -1.38
CA GLY A 167 4.03 -9.10 -0.55
C GLY A 167 5.28 -9.29 0.33
N HIS A 168 6.42 -8.73 -0.05
CA HIS A 168 7.69 -9.04 0.62
C HIS A 168 8.71 -7.89 0.51
N PHE A 169 9.23 -7.44 1.64
CA PHE A 169 10.42 -6.56 1.74
C PHE A 169 10.33 -5.27 0.92
N ALA A 170 9.13 -4.71 0.73
CA ALA A 170 8.94 -3.53 -0.11
C ALA A 170 8.97 -2.22 0.69
N TYR A 171 9.44 -1.13 0.07
CA TYR A 171 9.32 0.22 0.62
C TYR A 171 8.46 1.10 -0.29
N ILE A 172 7.38 1.68 0.26
CA ILE A 172 6.38 2.48 -0.46
C ILE A 172 6.21 3.83 0.26
N GLY A 173 7.07 4.80 -0.08
CA GLY A 173 7.01 6.15 0.46
C GLY A 173 6.40 7.15 -0.53
N ASP A 174 5.46 7.99 -0.07
CA ASP A 174 4.91 9.12 -0.83
C ASP A 174 4.47 8.73 -2.25
N SER A 175 3.73 7.61 -2.38
CA SER A 175 3.42 6.95 -3.66
C SER A 175 1.93 6.61 -3.81
N ILE A 176 1.46 6.49 -5.06
CA ILE A 176 0.09 6.03 -5.38
C ILE A 176 0.19 4.81 -6.29
N LEU A 177 -0.42 3.71 -5.86
CA LEU A 177 -0.40 2.42 -6.54
C LEU A 177 -1.83 2.06 -6.95
N GLY A 178 -2.01 1.75 -8.23
CA GLY A 178 -3.20 1.09 -8.76
C GLY A 178 -3.19 -0.41 -8.43
N LYS A 179 -3.86 -1.22 -9.25
CA LYS A 179 -3.77 -2.68 -9.17
C LYS A 179 -2.42 -3.17 -9.68
N VAL A 180 -1.47 -3.34 -8.77
CA VAL A 180 -0.07 -3.69 -9.08
C VAL A 180 0.41 -4.95 -8.36
N ASN A 181 1.48 -5.55 -8.86
CA ASN A 181 2.22 -6.61 -8.17
C ASN A 181 3.69 -6.24 -8.02
N LEU A 182 4.14 -6.07 -6.77
CA LEU A 182 5.53 -5.72 -6.48
C LEU A 182 6.35 -6.96 -6.17
N GLY A 183 7.38 -7.20 -6.97
CA GLY A 183 8.39 -8.21 -6.70
C GLY A 183 9.08 -7.95 -5.37
N ALA A 184 9.54 -9.03 -4.72
CA ALA A 184 10.17 -8.96 -3.41
C ALA A 184 11.34 -7.97 -3.41
N GLY A 185 11.42 -7.10 -2.41
CA GLY A 185 12.51 -6.12 -2.32
C GLY A 185 12.34 -4.87 -3.19
N THR A 186 11.18 -4.64 -3.81
CA THR A 186 10.91 -3.41 -4.60
C THR A 186 10.96 -2.17 -3.72
N LYS A 187 11.67 -1.13 -4.15
CA LYS A 187 11.83 0.12 -3.37
C LYS A 187 11.40 1.34 -4.18
N LEU A 188 10.45 2.09 -3.65
CA LEU A 188 10.01 3.35 -4.23
C LEU A 188 10.70 4.50 -3.49
N ALA A 189 11.85 4.95 -3.99
CA ALA A 189 12.59 6.03 -3.36
C ALA A 189 11.81 7.34 -3.51
N ASN A 190 11.64 8.08 -2.42
CA ASN A 190 10.80 9.28 -2.36
C ASN A 190 11.57 10.58 -2.15
N LEU A 191 12.86 10.53 -1.87
CA LEU A 191 13.68 11.70 -1.57
C LEU A 191 14.90 11.76 -2.49
N LYS A 192 15.13 12.93 -3.10
CA LYS A 192 16.35 13.20 -3.86
C LYS A 192 17.56 13.29 -2.93
N ILE A 193 18.70 12.77 -3.38
CA ILE A 193 20.00 12.90 -2.70
C ILE A 193 20.35 14.38 -2.54
N VAL A 194 20.22 15.16 -3.61
CA VAL A 194 20.39 16.62 -3.56
C VAL A 194 19.09 17.26 -3.11
N GLU A 195 19.17 18.06 -2.04
CA GLU A 195 18.04 18.78 -1.47
C GLU A 195 17.41 19.73 -2.48
N SER A 196 16.23 19.34 -2.97
CA SER A 196 15.42 20.12 -3.91
C SER A 196 13.99 19.56 -3.94
N GLN A 197 13.06 20.36 -4.46
CA GLN A 197 11.74 19.87 -4.85
C GLN A 197 11.85 18.88 -6.01
N ILE A 198 10.89 17.97 -6.11
CA ILE A 198 10.82 17.00 -7.19
C ILE A 198 10.16 17.67 -8.41
N SER A 199 10.75 17.45 -9.57
CA SER A 199 10.30 17.99 -10.84
C SER A 199 10.44 16.90 -11.88
N LEU A 200 9.49 16.80 -12.80
CA LEU A 200 9.45 15.79 -13.84
C LEU A 200 9.77 16.42 -15.18
N ASN A 201 10.56 15.75 -16.00
CA ASN A 201 10.78 16.13 -17.39
C ASN A 201 10.15 15.05 -18.27
N ILE A 202 9.08 15.40 -18.99
CA ILE A 202 8.31 14.47 -19.81
C ILE A 202 8.13 15.13 -21.18
N ASN A 203 8.63 14.49 -22.24
CA ASN A 203 8.58 15.01 -23.62
C ASN A 203 9.09 16.46 -23.73
N ASN A 204 10.27 16.74 -23.15
CA ASN A 204 10.90 18.07 -23.08
C ASN A 204 10.09 19.16 -22.37
N LYS A 205 8.99 18.81 -21.69
CA LYS A 205 8.26 19.73 -20.82
C LYS A 205 8.61 19.42 -19.36
N LYS A 206 8.99 20.46 -18.62
CA LYS A 206 9.20 20.41 -17.18
C LYS A 206 7.87 20.58 -16.44
N TYR A 207 7.66 19.77 -15.42
CA TYR A 207 6.54 19.84 -14.49
C TYR A 207 7.09 19.96 -13.08
N ASP A 208 6.79 21.07 -12.42
CA ASP A 208 7.13 21.27 -11.01
C ASP A 208 6.02 20.68 -10.14
N THR A 209 6.33 19.66 -9.33
CA THR A 209 5.30 18.96 -8.55
C THR A 209 4.93 19.70 -7.27
N GLY A 210 5.81 20.60 -6.81
CA GLY A 210 5.72 21.26 -5.50
C GLY A 210 5.99 20.33 -4.31
N LEU A 211 6.42 19.08 -4.56
CA LEU A 211 6.64 18.07 -3.52
C LEU A 211 8.13 17.95 -3.19
N ARG A 212 8.47 18.02 -1.89
CA ARG A 212 9.83 17.67 -1.41
C ARG A 212 10.06 16.16 -1.42
N LYS A 213 9.01 15.38 -1.13
CA LYS A 213 8.99 13.92 -1.16
C LYS A 213 7.91 13.43 -2.12
N PHE A 214 8.29 12.53 -3.01
CA PHE A 214 7.42 11.92 -4.01
C PHE A 214 8.12 10.65 -4.49
N GLY A 215 7.55 9.50 -4.14
CA GLY A 215 8.03 8.19 -4.58
C GLY A 215 7.68 7.94 -6.03
N ALA A 216 6.59 7.20 -6.26
CA ALA A 216 6.16 6.85 -7.61
C ALA A 216 4.64 6.81 -7.77
N ILE A 217 4.22 6.93 -9.03
CA ILE A 217 2.86 6.59 -9.46
C ILE A 217 2.96 5.31 -10.27
N LEU A 218 2.40 4.23 -9.75
CA LEU A 218 2.36 2.93 -10.42
C LEU A 218 0.94 2.65 -10.86
N ALA A 219 0.66 2.80 -12.15
CA ALA A 219 -0.65 2.59 -12.76
C ALA A 219 -1.17 1.14 -12.65
N ASP A 220 -2.42 0.95 -13.04
CA ASP A 220 -3.01 -0.40 -13.13
C ASP A 220 -2.24 -1.32 -14.08
N GLY A 221 -2.08 -2.58 -13.65
CA GLY A 221 -1.37 -3.61 -14.40
C GLY A 221 0.15 -3.47 -14.37
N VAL A 222 0.71 -2.53 -13.59
CA VAL A 222 2.16 -2.47 -13.38
C VAL A 222 2.62 -3.66 -12.56
N GLU A 223 3.67 -4.32 -13.03
CA GLU A 223 4.38 -5.36 -12.29
C GLU A 223 5.86 -5.02 -12.19
N THR A 224 6.42 -5.19 -11.00
CA THR A 224 7.85 -5.00 -10.77
C THR A 224 8.51 -6.32 -10.42
N GLY A 225 9.72 -6.53 -10.92
CA GLY A 225 10.54 -7.69 -10.58
C GLY A 225 11.25 -7.49 -9.25
N CYS A 226 11.77 -8.59 -8.70
CA CYS A 226 12.48 -8.57 -7.43
C CYS A 226 13.66 -7.59 -7.44
N ASN A 227 13.86 -6.89 -6.32
CA ASN A 227 14.91 -5.90 -6.11
C ASN A 227 14.95 -4.75 -7.14
N SER A 228 13.83 -4.50 -7.82
CA SER A 228 13.70 -3.30 -8.65
C SER A 228 13.57 -2.04 -7.81
N VAL A 229 13.95 -0.91 -8.39
CA VAL A 229 13.93 0.39 -7.71
C VAL A 229 13.27 1.43 -8.62
N THR A 230 12.49 2.34 -8.03
CA THR A 230 12.11 3.59 -8.70
C THR A 230 12.81 4.77 -8.05
N THR A 231 13.20 5.75 -8.87
CA THR A 231 13.69 7.03 -8.37
C THR A 231 12.53 7.95 -7.97
N PRO A 232 12.78 9.01 -7.17
CA PRO A 232 11.73 9.97 -6.80
C PRO A 232 11.07 10.60 -8.03
N GLY A 233 9.74 10.57 -8.05
CA GLY A 233 8.89 11.09 -9.12
C GLY A 233 8.72 10.16 -10.33
N THR A 234 9.07 8.89 -10.23
CA THR A 234 8.88 7.95 -11.35
C THR A 234 7.39 7.67 -11.59
N LEU A 235 6.98 7.71 -12.85
CA LEU A 235 5.62 7.42 -13.31
C LEU A 235 5.64 6.20 -14.23
N LEU A 236 5.09 5.07 -13.79
CA LEU A 236 4.88 3.89 -14.63
C LEU A 236 3.41 3.85 -15.05
N SER A 237 3.15 4.04 -16.35
CA SER A 237 1.79 4.01 -16.89
C SER A 237 1.23 2.59 -17.01
N LYS A 238 -0.04 2.46 -17.42
CA LYS A 238 -0.76 1.18 -17.41
C LYS A 238 0.01 0.05 -18.09
N ASN A 239 0.06 -1.12 -17.44
CA ASN A 239 0.69 -2.33 -17.96
C ASN A 239 2.20 -2.21 -18.26
N VAL A 240 2.95 -1.40 -17.50
CA VAL A 240 4.41 -1.39 -17.57
C VAL A 240 5.00 -2.53 -16.75
N LEU A 241 5.96 -3.26 -17.32
CA LEU A 241 6.76 -4.26 -16.62
C LEU A 241 8.15 -3.71 -16.30
N LEU A 242 8.51 -3.65 -15.03
CA LEU A 242 9.87 -3.32 -14.58
C LEU A 242 10.59 -4.61 -14.20
N TYR A 243 11.62 -5.01 -14.93
CA TYR A 243 12.29 -6.29 -14.69
C TYR A 243 13.08 -6.31 -13.37
N PRO A 244 13.42 -7.51 -12.86
CA PRO A 244 14.23 -7.65 -11.65
C PRO A 244 15.56 -6.90 -11.76
N ASN A 245 16.01 -6.34 -10.62
CA ASN A 245 17.24 -5.56 -10.51
C ASN A 245 17.34 -4.33 -11.44
N ALA A 246 16.24 -3.88 -12.04
CA ALA A 246 16.21 -2.68 -12.87
C ALA A 246 15.84 -1.43 -12.04
N THR A 247 16.37 -0.27 -12.44
CA THR A 247 15.99 1.03 -11.90
C THR A 247 15.17 1.82 -12.92
N ALA A 248 13.95 2.22 -12.54
CA ALA A 248 13.10 3.08 -13.35
C ALA A 248 13.21 4.55 -12.93
N ARG A 249 13.47 5.44 -13.91
CA ARG A 249 13.63 6.88 -13.71
C ARG A 249 12.78 7.69 -14.68
N GLY A 250 11.84 8.46 -14.14
CA GLY A 250 11.00 9.37 -14.92
C GLY A 250 9.70 8.72 -15.41
N TYR A 251 9.24 9.10 -16.60
CA TYR A 251 7.95 8.66 -17.15
C TYR A 251 8.12 7.51 -18.15
N TYR A 252 7.32 6.47 -17.99
CA TYR A 252 7.23 5.34 -18.91
C TYR A 252 5.80 5.21 -19.44
N ALA A 253 5.68 5.24 -20.77
CA ALA A 253 4.41 5.11 -21.47
C ALA A 253 3.76 3.72 -21.25
N PRO A 254 2.45 3.56 -21.50
CA PRO A 254 1.76 2.28 -21.30
C PRO A 254 2.38 1.12 -22.10
N LYS A 255 2.22 -0.11 -21.59
CA LYS A 255 2.61 -1.36 -22.26
C LYS A 255 4.09 -1.42 -22.65
N LYS A 256 4.98 -0.90 -21.80
CA LYS A 256 6.43 -0.95 -21.99
C LYS A 256 7.09 -1.95 -21.04
N ILE A 257 8.22 -2.49 -21.47
CA ILE A 257 9.09 -3.32 -20.64
C ILE A 257 10.37 -2.53 -20.38
N VAL A 258 10.72 -2.37 -19.10
CA VAL A 258 11.95 -1.75 -18.63
C VAL A 258 12.87 -2.85 -18.15
N LYS A 259 13.95 -3.10 -18.89
CA LYS A 259 14.92 -4.17 -18.57
C LYS A 259 16.35 -3.65 -18.66
N VAL A 260 17.22 -4.24 -17.85
CA VAL A 260 18.68 -4.04 -17.92
C VAL A 260 19.26 -5.13 -18.82
N ILE A 261 20.13 -4.76 -19.75
CA ILE A 261 20.92 -5.68 -20.57
C ILE A 261 22.34 -5.63 -20.01
N GLN A 262 22.84 -6.77 -19.53
CA GLN A 262 24.14 -6.90 -18.91
C GLN A 262 24.75 -8.27 -19.23
N GLU A 263 26.07 -8.34 -19.24
CA GLU A 263 26.83 -9.57 -19.44
C GLU A 263 27.50 -9.98 -18.12
N GLN A 264 27.49 -11.28 -17.82
CA GLN A 264 28.19 -11.82 -16.65
C GLN A 264 29.54 -12.38 -17.11
N ALA A 265 30.62 -11.95 -16.45
CA ALA A 265 31.94 -12.55 -16.63
C ALA A 265 32.15 -13.68 -15.61
N LEU A 266 32.73 -14.79 -16.05
CA LEU A 266 33.17 -15.88 -15.17
C LEU A 266 34.69 -15.82 -15.03
N SER A 267 35.18 -15.93 -13.81
CA SER A 267 36.61 -16.01 -13.50
C SER A 267 36.87 -17.06 -12.44
N GLU A 268 37.98 -17.78 -12.54
CA GLU A 268 38.40 -18.71 -11.49
C GLU A 268 38.72 -17.96 -10.18
N ARG A 269 38.26 -18.52 -9.06
CA ARG A 269 38.57 -18.00 -7.72
C ARG A 269 39.87 -18.66 -7.24
N ARG A 270 40.95 -17.88 -7.21
CA ARG A 270 42.22 -18.28 -6.56
C ARG A 270 42.20 -17.97 -5.07
#